data_AF-A0A6N8HPZ4-F1
#
_entry.id   AF-A0A6N8HPZ4-F1
#
_cell.length_a   1.000
_cell.length_b   1.000
_cell.length_c   1.000
_cell.angle_alpha   90.00
_cell.angle_beta   90.00
_cell.angle_gamma   90.00
#
_symmetry.space_group_name_H-M   'P 1'
#
loop_
_entity.id
_entity.type
_entity.pdbx_description
1 polymer ?
#
loop_
_entity_poly.entity_id
_entity_poly.type
_entity_poly.pdbx_seq_one_letter_code
_entity_poly.pdbx_strand_id
1 'polypeptide(L)'
;MIGPPDRARAVELIQEANRNGARLSKACEELHIHVRTYQRWVSEGDVKVDQRPHAKRPTPKNKLSEEERAEILEVVNREEYADLPPTQIVPQLADQEKYIASESTFYRVLREEEMQNHRGRSQKPKRRVPESHLATAPNQVWTWISHGLGGL
;
A
#
# COMPACT_ATOMS: atom_id res chain seq x y z
N MET A 1 -14.45 -0.03 -12.32
CA MET A 1 -15.57 -0.22 -11.36
C MET A 1 -16.11 1.16 -11.05
N ILE A 2 -17.40 1.43 -11.29
CA ILE A 2 -17.99 2.78 -11.18
C ILE A 2 -18.06 3.16 -9.70
N GLY A 3 -17.41 4.29 -9.34
CA GLY A 3 -17.35 4.80 -7.98
C GLY A 3 -18.72 5.30 -7.48
N PRO A 4 -18.92 5.48 -6.17
CA PRO A 4 -20.20 5.95 -5.61
C PRO A 4 -20.80 7.22 -6.27
N PRO A 5 -20.03 8.32 -6.50
CA PRO A 5 -20.59 9.51 -7.14
C PRO A 5 -20.96 9.28 -8.61
N ASP A 6 -20.19 8.44 -9.31
CA ASP A 6 -20.43 8.12 -10.71
C ASP A 6 -21.69 7.26 -10.89
N ARG A 7 -22.09 6.47 -9.88
CA ARG A 7 -23.33 5.68 -9.91
C ARG A 7 -24.57 6.57 -9.87
N ALA A 8 -24.58 7.60 -9.03
CA ALA A 8 -25.72 8.52 -8.92
C ALA A 8 -25.96 9.24 -10.25
N ARG A 9 -24.88 9.75 -10.85
CA ARG A 9 -24.93 10.43 -12.15
C ARG A 9 -25.32 9.48 -13.29
N ALA A 10 -24.86 8.24 -13.27
CA ALA A 10 -25.27 7.23 -14.25
C ALA A 10 -26.77 6.92 -14.16
N VAL A 11 -27.33 6.80 -12.95
CA VAL A 11 -28.77 6.57 -12.76
C VAL A 11 -29.60 7.76 -13.24
N GLU A 12 -29.16 8.99 -12.94
CA GLU A 12 -29.83 10.22 -13.39
C GLU A 12 -29.90 10.30 -14.92
N LEU A 13 -28.77 10.10 -15.60
CA LEU A 13 -28.69 10.12 -17.07
C LEU A 13 -29.55 9.02 -17.72
N ILE A 14 -29.58 7.82 -17.13
CA ILE A 14 -30.42 6.71 -17.62
C ILE A 14 -31.90 7.03 -17.44
N GLN A 15 -32.29 7.61 -16.30
CA GLN A 15 -33.68 8.01 -16.05
C GLN A 15 -34.10 9.15 -16.98
N GLU A 16 -33.23 10.13 -17.24
CA GLU A 16 -33.46 11.20 -18.20
C GLU A 16 -33.68 10.66 -19.62
N ALA A 17 -32.78 9.80 -20.10
CA ALA A 17 -32.92 9.17 -21.40
C ALA A 17 -34.23 8.35 -21.52
N ASN A 18 -34.61 7.63 -20.45
CA ASN A 18 -35.85 6.87 -20.42
C ASN A 18 -37.10 7.77 -20.42
N ARG A 19 -37.07 8.92 -19.72
CA ARG A 19 -38.14 9.94 -19.79
C ARG A 19 -38.27 10.54 -21.19
N ASN A 20 -37.16 10.71 -21.90
CA ASN A 20 -37.13 11.18 -23.28
C ASN A 20 -37.49 10.10 -24.32
N GLY A 21 -37.94 8.91 -23.88
CA GLY A 21 -38.47 7.85 -24.73
C GLY A 21 -37.46 6.78 -25.14
N ALA A 22 -36.22 6.82 -24.66
CA ALA A 22 -35.26 5.75 -24.91
C ALA A 22 -35.61 4.49 -24.11
N ARG A 23 -35.41 3.32 -24.70
CA ARG A 23 -35.54 2.06 -23.94
C ARG A 23 -34.45 1.99 -22.87
N LEU A 24 -34.83 1.60 -21.66
CA LEU A 24 -33.90 1.43 -20.53
C LEU A 24 -32.67 0.59 -20.88
N SER A 25 -32.85 -0.49 -21.66
CA SER A 25 -31.74 -1.33 -22.13
C SER A 25 -30.73 -0.58 -22.99
N LYS A 26 -31.20 0.31 -23.87
CA LYS A 26 -30.35 1.12 -24.76
C LYS A 26 -29.62 2.23 -24.00
N ALA A 27 -30.29 2.86 -23.03
CA ALA A 27 -29.67 3.83 -22.14
C ALA A 27 -28.57 3.20 -21.25
N CYS A 28 -28.80 1.97 -20.77
CA CYS A 28 -27.79 1.21 -20.01
C CYS A 28 -26.60 0.80 -20.89
N GLU A 29 -26.86 0.39 -22.14
CA GLU A 29 -25.84 -0.01 -23.11
C GLU A 29 -24.86 1.13 -23.43
N GLU A 30 -25.34 2.36 -23.56
CA GLU A 30 -24.50 3.55 -23.82
C GLU A 30 -23.48 3.80 -22.72
N LEU A 31 -23.89 3.63 -21.46
CA LEU A 31 -23.00 3.73 -20.29
C LEU A 31 -22.21 2.44 -20.02
N HIS A 32 -22.28 1.46 -20.93
CA HIS A 32 -21.60 0.17 -20.83
C HIS A 32 -21.94 -0.58 -19.53
N ILE A 33 -23.18 -0.42 -19.04
CA ILE A 33 -23.69 -1.13 -17.87
C ILE A 33 -24.80 -2.10 -18.25
N HIS A 34 -24.81 -3.25 -17.59
CA HIS A 34 -25.89 -4.21 -17.76
C HIS A 34 -27.16 -3.75 -17.03
N VAL A 35 -28.34 -4.00 -17.61
CA VAL A 35 -29.65 -3.61 -17.02
C VAL A 35 -29.83 -4.15 -15.59
N ARG A 36 -29.39 -5.37 -15.32
CA ARG A 36 -29.39 -5.94 -13.94
C ARG A 36 -28.56 -5.13 -12.94
N THR A 37 -27.49 -4.47 -13.39
CA THR A 37 -26.64 -3.61 -12.53
C THR A 37 -27.39 -2.34 -12.18
N TYR A 38 -28.04 -1.71 -13.17
CA TYR A 38 -28.93 -0.56 -12.95
C TYR A 38 -30.08 -0.93 -11.99
N GLN A 39 -30.78 -2.04 -12.25
CA GLN A 39 -31.87 -2.51 -11.38
C GLN A 39 -31.38 -2.75 -9.95
N ARG A 40 -30.19 -3.33 -9.77
CA ARG A 40 -29.59 -3.51 -8.44
C ARG A 40 -29.31 -2.19 -7.73
N TRP A 41 -28.96 -1.12 -8.46
CA TRP A 41 -28.75 0.20 -7.88
C TRP A 41 -30.06 0.89 -7.49
N VAL A 42 -31.16 0.61 -8.18
CA VAL A 42 -32.46 1.31 -8.03
C VAL A 42 -33.51 0.52 -7.22
N SER A 43 -33.27 -0.77 -6.96
CA SER A 43 -34.23 -1.71 -6.34
C SER A 43 -34.81 -1.33 -4.97
N GLU A 44 -34.19 -0.40 -4.23
CA GLU A 44 -34.62 -0.01 -2.87
C GLU A 44 -35.05 1.47 -2.78
N GLY A 45 -35.32 2.13 -3.91
CA GLY A 45 -35.85 3.50 -3.97
C GLY A 45 -34.79 4.61 -4.09
N ASP A 46 -33.56 4.35 -3.62
CA ASP A 46 -32.40 5.26 -3.75
C ASP A 46 -31.19 4.55 -4.37
N VAL A 47 -30.28 5.34 -4.98
CA VAL A 47 -29.03 4.81 -5.55
C VAL A 47 -28.18 4.20 -4.44
N LYS A 48 -28.12 2.87 -4.40
CA LYS A 48 -27.40 2.15 -3.33
C LYS A 48 -25.92 2.50 -3.35
N VAL A 49 -25.47 3.22 -2.31
CA VAL A 49 -24.05 3.48 -2.03
C VAL A 49 -23.33 2.14 -1.92
N ASP A 50 -22.06 2.10 -2.33
CA ASP A 50 -21.25 0.89 -2.21
C ASP A 50 -21.25 0.38 -0.77
N GLN A 51 -21.81 -0.82 -0.55
CA GLN A 51 -21.92 -1.44 0.77
C GLN A 51 -20.65 -2.23 1.14
N ARG A 52 -19.69 -2.39 0.24
CA ARG A 52 -18.43 -3.11 0.50
C ARG A 52 -17.59 -2.51 1.65
N PRO A 53 -17.54 -1.18 1.84
CA PRO A 53 -16.91 -0.56 3.01
C PRO A 53 -17.70 -0.82 4.30
N HIS A 54 -19.01 -0.95 4.21
CA HIS A 54 -19.91 -1.15 5.35
C HIS A 54 -20.13 -2.61 5.73
N ALA A 55 -19.62 -3.55 4.93
CA ALA A 55 -19.67 -4.97 5.22
C ALA A 55 -18.90 -5.27 6.53
N LYS A 56 -19.62 -5.74 7.56
CA LYS A 56 -19.02 -6.22 8.80
C LYS A 56 -18.15 -7.44 8.50
N ARG A 57 -16.84 -7.23 8.44
CA ARG A 57 -15.85 -8.31 8.29
C ARG A 57 -15.49 -8.81 9.70
N PRO A 58 -15.76 -10.08 10.04
CA PRO A 58 -15.31 -10.62 11.31
C PRO A 58 -13.78 -10.54 11.38
N THR A 59 -13.24 -10.35 12.59
CA THR A 59 -11.80 -10.42 12.81
C THR A 59 -11.30 -11.81 12.40
N PRO A 60 -10.24 -11.90 11.58
CA PRO A 60 -9.72 -13.19 11.15
C PRO A 60 -9.22 -13.96 12.38
N LYS A 61 -9.43 -15.29 12.38
CA LYS A 61 -9.01 -16.17 13.49
C LYS A 61 -7.50 -16.13 13.74
N ASN A 62 -6.73 -15.84 12.70
CA ASN A 62 -5.26 -15.76 12.74
C ASN A 62 -4.78 -14.33 13.06
N LYS A 63 -5.64 -13.49 13.65
CA LYS A 63 -5.23 -12.17 14.11
C LYS A 63 -4.35 -12.37 15.33
N LEU A 64 -3.11 -11.87 15.25
CA LEU A 64 -2.16 -11.83 16.35
C LEU A 64 -2.84 -11.17 17.57
N SER A 65 -2.76 -11.83 18.73
CA SER A 65 -3.29 -11.31 19.98
C SER A 65 -2.46 -10.11 20.46
N GLU A 66 -2.99 -9.36 21.43
CA GLU A 66 -2.26 -8.21 21.98
C GLU A 66 -1.06 -8.67 22.80
N GLU A 67 -1.17 -9.83 23.45
CA GLU A 67 -0.10 -10.46 24.21
C GLU A 67 1.05 -10.89 23.30
N GLU A 68 0.75 -11.54 22.17
CA GLU A 68 1.75 -11.92 21.17
C GLU A 68 2.44 -10.69 20.55
N ARG A 69 1.70 -9.59 20.36
CA ARG A 69 2.28 -8.30 19.92
C ARG A 69 3.26 -7.74 20.94
N ALA A 70 2.87 -7.72 22.22
CA ALA A 70 3.72 -7.24 23.30
C ALA A 70 5.00 -8.09 23.42
N GLU A 71 4.90 -9.41 23.26
CA GLU A 71 6.04 -10.31 23.29
C GLU A 71 7.02 -10.04 22.14
N ILE A 72 6.52 -9.79 20.92
CA ILE A 72 7.35 -9.40 19.78
C ILE A 72 8.13 -8.11 20.09
N LEU A 73 7.46 -7.11 20.66
CA LEU A 73 8.09 -5.83 21.00
C LEU A 73 9.11 -5.96 22.13
N GLU A 74 8.85 -6.80 23.12
CA GLU A 74 9.82 -7.09 24.16
C GLU A 74 11.08 -7.72 23.57
N VAL A 75 10.93 -8.74 22.71
CA VAL A 75 12.06 -9.43 22.10
C VAL A 75 12.90 -8.49 21.22
N VAL A 76 12.27 -7.68 20.37
CA VAL A 76 13.01 -6.75 19.50
C VAL A 76 13.75 -5.66 20.28
N ASN A 77 13.26 -5.29 21.48
CA ASN A 77 13.91 -4.29 22.32
C ASN A 77 14.97 -4.86 23.28
N ARG A 78 15.16 -6.19 23.34
CA ARG A 78 16.25 -6.78 24.11
C ARG A 78 17.60 -6.42 23.50
N GLU A 79 18.60 -6.23 24.35
CA GLU A 79 19.94 -5.78 23.95
C GLU A 79 20.60 -6.73 22.93
N GLU A 80 20.31 -8.03 23.02
CA GLU A 80 20.79 -9.06 22.08
C GLU A 80 20.24 -8.92 20.65
N TYR A 81 19.02 -8.36 20.50
CA TYR A 81 18.29 -8.29 19.23
C TYR A 81 18.07 -6.85 18.74
N ALA A 82 18.43 -5.84 19.53
CA ALA A 82 18.15 -4.43 19.27
C ALA A 82 18.64 -3.97 17.87
N ASP A 83 19.83 -4.41 17.48
CA ASP A 83 20.44 -4.06 16.18
C ASP A 83 20.09 -5.05 15.05
N LEU A 84 19.52 -6.21 15.37
CA LEU A 84 19.29 -7.28 14.41
C LEU A 84 17.95 -7.08 13.66
N PRO A 85 17.89 -7.37 12.35
CA PRO A 85 16.63 -7.38 11.61
C PRO A 85 15.78 -8.61 11.94
N PRO A 86 14.44 -8.55 11.72
CA PRO A 86 13.56 -9.71 11.90
C PRO A 86 14.00 -10.98 11.16
N THR A 87 14.67 -10.83 10.02
CA THR A 87 15.27 -11.93 9.24
C THR A 87 16.31 -12.73 10.03
N GLN A 88 16.97 -12.12 11.02
CA GLN A 88 17.97 -12.77 11.87
C GLN A 88 17.38 -13.17 13.23
N ILE A 89 16.47 -12.36 13.77
CA ILE A 89 15.82 -12.63 15.07
C ILE A 89 14.99 -13.92 14.99
N VAL A 90 14.17 -14.10 13.95
CA VAL A 90 13.25 -15.25 13.86
C VAL A 90 13.99 -16.60 13.81
N PRO A 91 15.05 -16.78 12.99
CA PRO A 91 15.86 -18.00 13.03
C PRO A 91 16.51 -18.24 14.40
N GLN A 92 17.07 -17.20 15.03
CA GLN A 92 17.72 -17.33 16.35
C GLN A 92 16.74 -17.74 17.44
N LEU A 93 15.50 -17.25 17.40
CA LEU A 93 14.43 -17.70 18.31
C LEU A 93 14.06 -19.16 18.04
N ALA A 94 14.00 -19.57 16.78
CA ALA A 94 13.71 -20.96 16.41
C ALA A 94 14.82 -21.91 16.87
N ASP A 95 16.10 -21.49 16.81
CA ASP A 95 17.23 -22.24 17.36
C ASP A 95 17.13 -22.40 18.89
N GLN A 96 16.44 -21.48 19.57
CA GLN A 96 16.10 -21.56 21.01
C GLN A 96 14.77 -22.27 21.28
N GLU A 97 14.21 -22.98 20.29
CA GLU A 97 12.90 -23.65 20.33
C GLU A 97 11.71 -22.73 20.64
N LYS A 98 11.87 -21.41 20.45
CA LYS A 98 10.85 -20.40 20.73
C LYS A 98 10.23 -19.87 19.44
N TYR A 99 8.93 -20.11 19.25
CA TYR A 99 8.18 -19.56 18.12
C TYR A 99 7.08 -18.59 18.58
N ILE A 100 7.21 -17.33 18.19
CA ILE A 100 6.21 -16.28 18.50
C ILE A 100 5.35 -16.00 17.28
N ALA A 101 5.96 -15.67 16.14
CA ALA A 101 5.26 -15.38 14.90
C ALA A 101 6.18 -15.50 13.67
N SER A 102 5.60 -15.44 12.47
CA SER A 102 6.35 -15.40 11.21
C SER A 102 7.14 -14.10 11.04
N GLU A 103 8.21 -14.14 10.25
CA GLU A 103 9.01 -12.96 9.88
C GLU A 103 8.15 -11.80 9.33
N SER A 104 7.21 -12.11 8.43
CA SER A 104 6.27 -11.14 7.87
C SER A 104 5.38 -10.47 8.93
N THR A 105 5.09 -11.18 10.01
CA THR A 105 4.32 -10.65 11.15
C THR A 105 5.16 -9.71 11.99
N PHE A 106 6.43 -10.03 12.25
CA PHE A 106 7.38 -9.12 12.89
C PHE A 106 7.50 -7.81 12.09
N TYR A 107 7.67 -7.88 10.77
CA TYR A 107 7.73 -6.68 9.93
C TYR A 107 6.45 -5.84 10.00
N ARG A 108 5.28 -6.48 10.04
CA ARG A 108 4.00 -5.78 10.16
C ARG A 108 3.87 -5.05 11.50
N VAL A 109 4.20 -5.71 12.61
CA VAL A 109 4.16 -5.10 13.95
C VAL A 109 5.15 -3.94 14.05
N LEU A 110 6.40 -4.13 13.61
CA LEU A 110 7.39 -3.06 13.65
C LEU A 110 7.06 -1.87 12.73
N ARG A 111 6.30 -2.09 11.66
CA ARG A 111 5.80 -1.01 10.81
C ARG A 111 4.66 -0.24 11.49
N GLU A 112 3.76 -0.93 12.19
CA GLU A 112 2.66 -0.31 12.94
C GLU A 112 3.20 0.54 14.11
N GLU A 113 4.27 0.11 14.77
CA GLU A 113 4.95 0.83 15.86
C GLU A 113 6.01 1.84 15.38
N GLU A 114 6.12 2.09 14.07
CA GLU A 114 7.11 3.01 13.48
C GLU A 114 8.59 2.72 13.84
N MET A 115 8.90 1.47 14.22
CA MET A 115 10.23 1.00 14.63
C MET A 115 11.11 0.54 13.45
N GLN A 116 10.59 0.62 12.22
CA GLN A 116 11.30 0.34 10.97
C GLN A 116 12.20 1.53 10.56
N ASN A 117 13.16 1.87 11.43
CA ASN A 117 14.13 2.93 11.13
C ASN A 117 15.33 2.40 10.34
N HIS A 118 16.03 3.29 9.64
CA HIS A 118 17.23 2.96 8.88
C HIS A 118 18.32 2.42 9.80
N ARG A 119 18.54 1.08 9.81
CA ARG A 119 19.48 0.37 10.70
C ARG A 119 20.95 0.44 10.27
N GLY A 120 21.33 1.49 9.55
CA GLY A 120 22.69 1.70 9.05
C GLY A 120 23.27 3.03 9.49
N ARG A 121 24.59 3.06 9.72
CA ARG A 121 25.36 4.30 9.99
C ARG A 121 25.40 5.27 8.80
N SER A 122 24.87 4.87 7.65
CA SER A 122 24.78 5.73 6.47
C SER A 122 23.82 6.88 6.74
N GLN A 123 24.30 8.10 6.60
CA GLN A 123 23.42 9.26 6.65
C GLN A 123 22.50 9.29 5.42
N LYS A 124 21.31 9.84 5.60
CA LYS A 124 20.41 10.12 4.47
C LYS A 124 21.18 10.93 3.41
N PRO A 125 21.13 10.54 2.12
CA PRO A 125 21.80 11.28 1.06
C PRO A 125 21.36 12.75 1.08
N LYS A 126 22.32 13.67 1.28
CA LYS A 126 22.06 15.10 1.16
C LYS A 126 22.17 15.49 -0.31
N ARG A 127 21.09 15.99 -0.89
CA ARG A 127 21.09 16.54 -2.25
C ARG A 127 21.97 17.79 -2.28
N ARG A 128 23.17 17.68 -2.86
CA ARG A 128 24.03 18.83 -3.14
C ARG A 128 23.63 19.41 -4.49
N VAL A 129 23.56 20.73 -4.58
CA VAL A 129 23.50 21.40 -5.89
C VAL A 129 24.86 21.12 -6.54
N PRO A 130 24.90 20.53 -7.76
CA PRO A 130 26.16 20.33 -8.44
C PRO A 130 26.85 21.68 -8.65
N GLU A 131 28.15 21.76 -8.40
CA GLU A 131 28.92 22.95 -8.76
C GLU A 131 28.85 23.11 -10.28
N SER A 132 28.23 24.20 -10.72
CA SER A 132 28.11 24.51 -12.14
C SER A 132 29.43 25.09 -12.63
N HIS A 133 30.26 24.26 -13.28
CA HIS A 133 31.40 24.76 -14.04
C HIS A 133 30.88 25.38 -15.35
N LEU A 134 31.17 26.66 -15.57
CA LEU A 134 30.75 27.38 -16.76
C LEU A 134 31.83 27.25 -17.83
N ALA A 135 31.54 26.56 -18.93
CA ALA A 135 32.41 26.49 -20.10
C ALA A 135 31.95 27.52 -21.14
N THR A 136 32.82 28.45 -21.50
CA THR A 136 32.59 29.46 -22.54
C THR A 136 33.14 29.05 -23.91
N ALA A 137 33.97 27.99 -23.97
CA ALA A 137 34.54 27.44 -25.20
C ALA A 137 34.73 25.91 -25.12
N PRO A 138 34.90 25.21 -26.27
CA PRO A 138 35.22 23.78 -26.29
C PRO A 138 36.49 23.45 -25.49
N ASN A 139 36.55 22.24 -24.89
CA ASN A 139 37.70 21.71 -24.13
C ASN A 139 38.08 22.41 -22.82
N GLN A 140 37.20 23.24 -22.24
CA GLN A 140 37.49 23.94 -20.98
C GLN A 140 37.17 23.15 -19.71
N VAL A 141 36.29 22.13 -19.77
CA VAL A 141 35.92 21.31 -18.62
C VAL A 141 36.08 19.84 -18.98
N TRP A 142 36.83 19.12 -18.16
CA TRP A 142 37.06 17.69 -18.30
C TRP A 142 36.55 16.99 -17.04
N THR A 143 35.61 16.06 -17.21
CA THR A 143 35.10 15.23 -16.11
C THR A 143 35.43 13.79 -16.43
N TRP A 144 36.09 13.10 -15.52
CA TRP A 144 36.35 11.66 -15.62
C TRP A 144 35.52 10.91 -14.58
N ILE A 145 35.03 9.73 -14.94
CA ILE A 145 34.50 8.76 -14.00
C ILE A 145 35.52 7.65 -13.83
N SER A 146 35.87 7.32 -12.60
CA SER A 146 36.65 6.13 -12.28
C SER A 146 35.70 5.04 -11.77
N HIS A 147 35.75 3.88 -12.40
CA HIS A 147 35.08 2.68 -11.91
C HIS A 147 36.09 1.94 -11.04
N GLY A 148 35.75 1.66 -9.78
CA GLY A 148 36.61 0.86 -8.92
C GLY A 148 36.70 -0.57 -9.47
N LEU A 149 37.89 -0.98 -9.90
CA LEU A 149 38.17 -2.39 -10.14
C LEU A 149 38.29 -3.07 -8.77
N GLY A 150 37.26 -3.83 -8.38
CA GLY A 150 37.25 -4.60 -7.14
C GLY A 150 38.41 -5.60 -7.13
N GLY A 151 39.27 -5.49 -6.12
CA GLY A 151 40.35 -6.43 -5.88
C GLY A 151 39.82 -7.80 -5.43
N LEU A 152 40.53 -8.83 -5.89
CA LEU A 152 40.37 -10.25 -5.56
C LEU A 152 40.35 -10.53 -4.06
#